data_AF-A0A8I0S311-F1
#
_entry.id   AF-A0A8I0S311-F1
#
_cell.length_a   1.000
_cell.length_b   1.000
_cell.length_c   1.000
_cell.angle_alpha   90.00
_cell.angle_beta   90.00
_cell.angle_gamma   90.00
#
_symmetry.space_group_name_H-M   'P 1'
#
loop_
_entity.id
_entity.type
_entity.pdbx_description
1 polymer ?
#
loop_
_entity_poly.entity_id
_entity_poly.type
_entity_poly.pdbx_seq_one_letter_code
_entity_poly.pdbx_strand_id
1 'polypeptide(L)'
;MKKGLWALSAATLFAMTTSVQAKQEICVFDLLGKAGESYKLIEEWKLASKTWQGDVELIAYQDEQKAEQDFDAGKCDGVYMTSMRARKYNKFAGSIDAVGAVTSNTIAQKAISYVLDKRNKSRLTATVNGEKYEVAGIIEVGLAYIFVRDKRIDTIEKAKGKKFAYLHYDQAQKTIVESLDLIAVPSDISDFVKKFNSGQVDVIAAPAYAYKPLEISKGLANGALFNFPVVNITGDLIIRPGKFPANFGTQSRQWFINKLPSNFAMVQRLESGMNARKINLSNEDKVRYQKMLREGRMNLTKQGVYDATMMNVLKRARCTVERTNFECTLSGE
;
A
#
# COMPACT_ATOMS: atom_id res chain seq x y z
N MET A 1 85.15 -20.95 13.83
CA MET A 1 84.40 -20.24 12.76
C MET A 1 83.04 -20.90 12.61
N LYS A 2 81.98 -20.31 13.19
CA LYS A 2 80.59 -20.77 13.05
C LYS A 2 79.87 -19.77 12.13
N LYS A 3 79.37 -20.22 10.98
CA LYS A 3 78.47 -19.42 10.12
C LYS A 3 77.07 -20.02 10.20
N GLY A 4 76.14 -19.26 10.76
CA GLY A 4 74.75 -19.61 10.92
C GLY A 4 73.96 -19.47 9.61
N LEU A 5 73.05 -20.42 9.38
CA LEU A 5 71.98 -20.30 8.40
C LEU A 5 70.87 -19.41 9.00
N TRP A 6 70.54 -18.32 8.29
CA TRP A 6 69.33 -17.55 8.55
C TRP A 6 68.18 -18.13 7.73
N ALA A 7 67.13 -18.61 8.42
CA ALA A 7 65.87 -18.98 7.81
C ALA A 7 65.00 -17.72 7.64
N LEU A 8 64.64 -17.39 6.40
CA LEU A 8 63.69 -16.34 6.05
C LEU A 8 62.26 -16.89 6.20
N SER A 9 61.57 -16.48 7.26
CA SER A 9 60.12 -16.69 7.42
C SER A 9 59.37 -15.63 6.61
N ALA A 10 58.73 -16.04 5.52
CA ALA A 10 57.80 -15.20 4.77
C ALA A 10 56.44 -15.18 5.49
N ALA A 11 56.10 -14.07 6.16
CA ALA A 11 54.79 -13.84 6.74
C ALA A 11 53.82 -13.35 5.64
N THR A 12 52.97 -14.23 5.15
CA THR A 12 51.81 -13.87 4.31
C THR A 12 50.76 -13.13 5.15
N LEU A 13 50.71 -11.81 5.03
CA LEU A 13 49.63 -10.97 5.52
C LEU A 13 48.36 -11.25 4.69
N PHE A 14 47.42 -12.00 5.25
CA PHE A 14 46.03 -12.02 4.77
C PHE A 14 45.41 -10.65 5.08
N ALA A 15 45.41 -9.75 4.09
CA ALA A 15 44.58 -8.55 4.14
C ALA A 15 43.11 -8.99 4.07
N MET A 16 42.42 -9.05 5.21
CA MET A 16 40.97 -9.11 5.21
C MET A 16 40.46 -7.77 4.70
N THR A 17 40.15 -7.68 3.41
CA THR A 17 39.35 -6.59 2.88
C THR A 17 37.96 -6.73 3.45
N THR A 18 37.67 -6.03 4.54
CA THR A 18 36.29 -5.75 4.92
C THR A 18 35.73 -4.84 3.84
N SER A 19 35.00 -5.41 2.88
CA SER A 19 34.19 -4.62 1.97
C SER A 19 33.21 -3.82 2.83
N VAL A 20 33.45 -2.52 2.96
CA VAL A 20 32.46 -1.58 3.50
C VAL A 20 31.27 -1.66 2.55
N GLN A 21 30.27 -2.43 2.94
CA GLN A 21 29.03 -2.51 2.19
C GLN A 21 28.40 -1.12 2.26
N ALA A 22 28.18 -0.49 1.10
CA ALA A 22 27.48 0.79 1.04
C ALA A 22 26.12 0.66 1.76
N LYS A 23 25.73 1.72 2.46
CA LYS A 23 24.45 1.76 3.17
C LYS A 23 23.31 1.50 2.18
N GLN A 24 22.31 0.73 2.59
CA GLN A 24 21.11 0.48 1.80
C GLN A 24 20.20 1.72 1.86
N GLU A 25 20.03 2.39 0.73
CA GLU A 25 19.17 3.58 0.66
C GLU A 25 17.70 3.20 0.42
N ILE A 26 16.79 3.75 1.22
CA ILE A 26 15.35 3.51 1.11
C ILE A 26 14.64 4.83 0.82
N CYS A 27 13.97 4.89 -0.32
CA CYS A 27 13.07 5.98 -0.69
C CYS A 27 11.74 5.81 0.05
N VAL A 28 11.38 6.71 0.96
CA VAL A 28 10.17 6.58 1.78
C VAL A 28 9.19 7.68 1.42
N PHE A 29 8.06 7.30 0.83
CA PHE A 29 6.95 8.21 0.59
C PHE A 29 6.08 8.38 1.85
N ASP A 30 5.79 9.64 2.19
CA ASP A 30 4.75 10.03 3.14
C ASP A 30 4.21 11.42 2.78
N LEU A 31 2.88 11.63 2.88
CA LEU A 31 2.23 12.93 2.65
C LEU A 31 2.89 14.10 3.40
N LEU A 32 3.37 13.85 4.62
CA LEU A 32 4.01 14.84 5.49
C LEU A 32 5.55 14.72 5.49
N GLY A 33 6.12 13.93 4.58
CA GLY A 33 7.54 13.64 4.55
C GLY A 33 8.02 13.08 5.90
N LYS A 34 9.11 13.64 6.44
CA LYS A 34 9.68 13.19 7.73
C LYS A 34 8.74 13.30 8.93
N ALA A 35 7.73 14.17 8.86
CA ALA A 35 6.80 14.36 9.97
C ALA A 35 5.64 13.34 9.99
N GLY A 36 5.48 12.56 8.92
CA GLY A 36 4.37 11.63 8.78
C GLY A 36 4.57 10.30 9.48
N GLU A 37 3.45 9.64 9.78
CA GLU A 37 3.44 8.40 10.58
C GLU A 37 4.02 7.21 9.80
N SER A 38 3.89 7.19 8.47
CA SER A 38 4.54 6.15 7.66
C SER A 38 6.04 6.30 7.67
N TYR A 39 6.55 7.54 7.57
CA TYR A 39 8.00 7.77 7.68
C TYR A 39 8.55 7.36 9.04
N LYS A 40 7.87 7.74 10.13
CA LYS A 40 8.25 7.34 11.51
C LYS A 40 8.24 5.83 11.70
N LEU A 41 7.25 5.12 11.12
CA LEU A 41 7.23 3.66 11.14
C LEU A 41 8.48 3.09 10.47
N ILE A 42 8.89 3.64 9.32
CA ILE A 42 10.09 3.18 8.62
C ILE A 42 11.38 3.58 9.36
N GLU A 43 11.39 4.66 10.14
CA GLU A 43 12.48 4.95 11.07
C GLU A 43 12.61 3.88 12.15
N GLU A 44 11.51 3.44 12.77
CA GLU A 44 11.53 2.33 13.71
C GLU A 44 12.00 1.02 13.05
N TRP A 45 11.55 0.78 11.80
CA TRP A 45 11.99 -0.36 11.01
C TRP A 45 13.51 -0.32 10.73
N LYS A 46 14.07 0.84 10.38
CA LYS A 46 15.52 1.06 10.21
C LYS A 46 16.30 0.75 11.50
N LEU A 47 15.74 1.07 12.67
CA LEU A 47 16.40 0.73 13.94
C LEU A 47 16.38 -0.77 14.19
N ALA A 48 15.23 -1.41 14.01
CA ALA A 48 15.11 -2.86 14.10
C ALA A 48 16.02 -3.56 13.07
N SER A 49 16.22 -2.94 11.90
CA SER A 49 16.97 -3.53 10.81
C SER A 49 18.44 -3.79 11.14
N LYS A 50 19.00 -3.10 12.12
CA LYS A 50 20.38 -3.36 12.56
C LYS A 50 20.55 -4.78 13.11
N THR A 51 19.52 -5.32 13.76
CA THR A 51 19.55 -6.67 14.36
C THR A 51 19.61 -7.80 13.33
N TRP A 52 19.20 -7.53 12.09
CA TRP A 52 19.29 -8.48 10.98
C TRP A 52 20.38 -8.09 9.97
N GLN A 53 21.38 -7.31 10.43
CA GLN A 53 22.56 -6.84 9.67
C GLN A 53 22.25 -5.85 8.54
N GLY A 54 21.12 -5.14 8.61
CA GLY A 54 20.82 -4.02 7.72
C GLY A 54 21.56 -2.76 8.15
N ASP A 55 22.13 -2.04 7.19
CA ASP A 55 22.71 -0.71 7.36
C ASP A 55 21.95 0.27 6.48
N VAL A 56 20.79 0.71 6.98
CA VAL A 56 19.77 1.42 6.21
C VAL A 56 19.89 2.93 6.38
N GLU A 57 19.75 3.68 5.29
CA GLU A 57 19.45 5.11 5.29
C GLU A 57 18.10 5.41 4.64
N LEU A 58 17.42 6.45 5.14
CA LEU A 58 16.09 6.82 4.67
C LEU A 58 16.12 8.16 3.96
N ILE A 59 15.49 8.21 2.81
CA ILE A 59 15.32 9.41 2.00
C ILE A 59 13.81 9.70 1.95
N ALA A 60 13.40 10.83 2.52
CA ALA A 60 11.98 11.19 2.61
C ALA A 60 11.49 11.82 1.30
N TYR A 61 10.32 11.39 0.84
CA TYR A 61 9.61 11.95 -0.31
C TYR A 61 8.17 12.31 0.07
N GLN A 62 7.73 13.48 -0.39
CA GLN A 62 6.30 13.85 -0.38
C GLN A 62 5.61 13.60 -1.72
N ASP A 63 6.40 13.34 -2.75
CA ASP A 63 5.93 12.94 -4.07
C ASP A 63 6.20 11.45 -4.24
N GLU A 64 5.13 10.66 -4.26
CA GLU A 64 5.21 9.20 -4.41
C GLU A 64 5.82 8.80 -5.76
N GLN A 65 5.47 9.50 -6.84
CA GLN A 65 6.01 9.23 -8.16
C GLN A 65 7.51 9.48 -8.17
N LYS A 66 7.97 10.52 -7.47
CA LYS A 66 9.41 10.80 -7.38
C LYS A 66 10.17 9.72 -6.60
N ALA A 67 9.60 9.20 -5.50
CA ALA A 67 10.18 8.08 -4.77
C ALA A 67 10.31 6.83 -5.65
N GLU A 68 9.28 6.54 -6.44
CA GLU A 68 9.27 5.44 -7.41
C GLU A 68 10.33 5.63 -8.50
N GLN A 69 10.42 6.82 -9.10
CA GLN A 69 11.40 7.12 -10.15
C GLN A 69 12.84 7.00 -9.67
N ASP A 70 13.14 7.47 -8.46
CA ASP A 70 14.48 7.38 -7.90
C ASP A 70 14.83 5.93 -7.51
N PHE A 71 13.85 5.13 -7.09
CA PHE A 71 14.03 3.69 -6.94
C PHE A 71 14.30 3.00 -8.29
N ASP A 72 13.48 3.24 -9.31
CA ASP A 72 13.66 2.67 -10.66
C ASP A 72 15.02 3.03 -11.26
N ALA A 73 15.50 4.26 -11.03
CA ALA A 73 16.81 4.74 -11.46
C ALA A 73 17.99 4.15 -10.66
N GLY A 74 17.72 3.29 -9.67
CA GLY A 74 18.73 2.64 -8.84
C GLY A 74 19.39 3.55 -7.81
N LYS A 75 18.81 4.73 -7.52
CA LYS A 75 19.29 5.59 -6.43
C LYS A 75 18.98 4.97 -5.08
N CYS A 76 17.80 4.38 -4.94
CA CYS A 76 17.42 3.64 -3.75
C CYS A 76 17.51 2.11 -3.98
N ASP A 77 17.97 1.39 -2.96
CA ASP A 77 17.97 -0.08 -2.90
C ASP A 77 16.61 -0.64 -2.46
N GLY A 78 15.76 0.21 -1.88
CA GLY A 78 14.37 -0.09 -1.57
C GLY A 78 13.47 1.14 -1.61
N VAL A 79 12.16 0.93 -1.56
CA VAL A 79 11.17 1.99 -1.61
C VAL A 79 9.93 1.61 -0.81
N TYR A 80 9.39 2.56 -0.05
CA TYR A 80 8.12 2.45 0.64
C TYR A 80 7.10 3.38 -0.03
N MET A 81 6.02 2.81 -0.57
CA MET A 81 4.98 3.54 -1.32
C MET A 81 3.63 2.80 -1.20
N THR A 82 2.54 3.36 -1.74
CA THR A 82 1.24 2.67 -1.76
C THR A 82 1.29 1.38 -2.57
N SER A 83 0.57 0.36 -2.11
CA SER A 83 0.55 -0.95 -2.78
C SER A 83 -0.07 -0.90 -4.18
N MET A 84 -0.93 0.10 -4.44
CA MET A 84 -1.42 0.43 -5.78
C MET A 84 -0.28 0.70 -6.77
N ARG A 85 0.69 1.54 -6.39
CA ARG A 85 1.86 1.84 -7.23
C ARG A 85 2.89 0.70 -7.18
N ALA A 86 3.05 0.05 -6.02
CA ALA A 86 3.98 -1.06 -5.84
C ALA A 86 3.59 -2.34 -6.62
N ARG A 87 2.33 -2.47 -7.07
CA ARG A 87 1.82 -3.62 -7.84
C ARG A 87 2.68 -3.98 -9.05
N LYS A 88 3.33 -3.00 -9.68
CA LYS A 88 4.23 -3.26 -10.81
C LYS A 88 5.46 -4.08 -10.44
N TYR A 89 5.92 -4.03 -9.18
CA TYR A 89 7.06 -4.81 -8.69
C TYR A 89 6.64 -6.17 -8.14
N ASN A 90 5.43 -6.26 -7.56
CA ASN A 90 4.87 -7.53 -7.11
C ASN A 90 3.34 -7.51 -7.23
N LYS A 91 2.83 -8.23 -8.23
CA LYS A 91 1.40 -8.26 -8.53
C LYS A 91 0.57 -8.90 -7.41
N PHE A 92 1.09 -9.95 -6.75
CA PHE A 92 0.39 -10.62 -5.65
C PHE A 92 0.17 -9.66 -4.49
N ALA A 93 1.23 -9.10 -3.92
CA ALA A 93 1.15 -8.15 -2.81
C ALA A 93 0.37 -6.88 -3.18
N GLY A 94 0.68 -6.25 -4.32
CA GLY A 94 0.01 -5.01 -4.74
C GLY A 94 -1.45 -5.18 -5.17
N SER A 95 -1.97 -6.41 -5.23
CA SER A 95 -3.40 -6.69 -5.42
C SER A 95 -4.18 -6.73 -4.10
N ILE A 96 -3.53 -6.51 -2.94
CA ILE A 96 -4.20 -6.49 -1.63
C ILE A 96 -5.23 -5.36 -1.52
N ASP A 97 -5.00 -4.26 -2.22
CA ASP A 97 -5.87 -3.07 -2.30
C ASP A 97 -7.00 -3.21 -3.33
N ALA A 98 -7.43 -4.43 -3.63
CA ALA A 98 -8.47 -4.64 -4.63
C ALA A 98 -9.81 -4.01 -4.23
N VAL A 99 -10.44 -3.33 -5.19
CA VAL A 99 -11.63 -2.50 -4.94
C VAL A 99 -12.76 -3.33 -4.34
N GLY A 100 -13.26 -2.92 -3.18
CA GLY A 100 -14.34 -3.58 -2.44
C GLY A 100 -13.98 -4.95 -1.85
N ALA A 101 -12.70 -5.37 -1.92
CA ALA A 101 -12.27 -6.67 -1.42
C ALA A 101 -12.03 -6.67 0.09
N VAL A 102 -11.84 -5.51 0.70
CA VAL A 102 -11.56 -5.37 2.12
C VAL A 102 -12.45 -4.27 2.66
N THR A 103 -13.46 -4.68 3.43
CA THR A 103 -14.56 -3.82 3.87
C THR A 103 -14.48 -3.45 5.36
N SER A 104 -13.46 -3.93 6.07
CA SER A 104 -13.22 -3.59 7.47
C SER A 104 -11.75 -3.78 7.86
N ASN A 105 -11.31 -3.08 8.90
CA ASN A 105 -9.96 -3.21 9.46
C ASN A 105 -9.65 -4.65 9.92
N THR A 106 -10.64 -5.40 10.41
CA THR A 106 -10.45 -6.81 10.78
C THR A 106 -10.15 -7.68 9.57
N ILE A 107 -10.79 -7.42 8.43
CA ILE A 107 -10.50 -8.12 7.17
C ILE A 107 -9.11 -7.73 6.68
N ALA A 108 -8.78 -6.43 6.71
CA ALA A 108 -7.48 -5.90 6.32
C ALA A 108 -6.35 -6.56 7.12
N GLN A 109 -6.47 -6.60 8.46
CA GLN A 109 -5.48 -7.21 9.34
C GLN A 109 -5.26 -8.69 9.03
N LYS A 110 -6.33 -9.45 8.76
CA LYS A 110 -6.23 -10.87 8.36
C LYS A 110 -5.57 -11.03 7.00
N ALA A 111 -5.92 -10.17 6.03
CA ALA A 111 -5.32 -10.18 4.71
C ALA A 111 -3.82 -9.90 4.81
N ILE A 112 -3.41 -8.78 5.41
CA ILE A 112 -1.99 -8.41 5.57
C ILE A 112 -1.21 -9.50 6.30
N SER A 113 -1.73 -10.02 7.43
CA SER A 113 -1.09 -11.11 8.17
C SER A 113 -0.89 -12.36 7.31
N TYR A 114 -1.89 -12.71 6.49
CA TYR A 114 -1.76 -13.83 5.56
C TYR A 114 -0.70 -13.55 4.50
N VAL A 115 -0.76 -12.40 3.83
CA VAL A 115 0.17 -12.04 2.76
C VAL A 115 1.62 -12.09 3.24
N LEU A 116 1.89 -11.54 4.42
CA LEU A 116 3.23 -11.47 5.00
C LEU A 116 3.73 -12.78 5.62
N ASP A 117 2.88 -13.80 5.77
CA ASP A 117 3.25 -15.09 6.34
C ASP A 117 4.42 -15.71 5.57
N LYS A 118 5.37 -16.31 6.30
CA LYS A 118 6.57 -16.95 5.73
C LYS A 118 6.26 -17.98 4.64
N ARG A 119 5.09 -18.62 4.67
CA ARG A 119 4.62 -19.58 3.65
C ARG A 119 4.43 -18.93 2.28
N ASN A 120 4.22 -17.62 2.23
CA ASN A 120 4.06 -16.84 1.00
C ASN A 120 5.36 -16.23 0.47
N LYS A 121 6.53 -16.54 1.06
CA LYS A 121 7.84 -15.98 0.64
C LYS A 121 8.08 -16.02 -0.88
N SER A 122 7.72 -17.13 -1.54
CA SER A 122 7.90 -17.27 -3.00
C SER A 122 7.02 -16.31 -3.82
N ARG A 123 5.85 -15.92 -3.30
CA ARG A 123 4.91 -14.99 -3.95
C ARG A 123 5.28 -13.53 -3.71
N LEU A 124 6.00 -13.27 -2.63
CA LEU A 124 6.50 -11.94 -2.27
C LEU A 124 7.81 -11.58 -2.97
N THR A 125 8.28 -12.45 -3.87
CA THR A 125 9.43 -12.20 -4.73
C THR A 125 8.98 -12.28 -6.18
N ALA A 126 9.38 -11.33 -7.00
CA ALA A 126 9.07 -11.32 -8.43
C ALA A 126 10.28 -10.84 -9.24
N THR A 127 10.30 -11.19 -10.52
CA THR A 127 11.28 -10.66 -11.48
C THR A 127 10.54 -9.85 -12.52
N VAL A 128 10.92 -8.59 -12.67
CA VAL A 128 10.34 -7.63 -13.61
C VAL A 128 11.49 -7.07 -14.43
N ASN A 129 11.40 -7.17 -15.76
CA ASN A 129 12.43 -6.71 -16.69
C ASN A 129 13.85 -7.23 -16.37
N GLY A 130 13.95 -8.49 -15.94
CA GLY A 130 15.22 -9.13 -15.57
C GLY A 130 15.74 -8.80 -14.17
N GLU A 131 15.08 -7.90 -13.45
CA GLU A 131 15.48 -7.52 -12.10
C GLU A 131 14.56 -8.11 -11.03
N LYS A 132 15.13 -8.50 -9.90
CA LYS A 132 14.42 -9.15 -8.80
C LYS A 132 13.98 -8.13 -7.76
N TYR A 133 12.72 -8.23 -7.34
CA TYR A 133 12.12 -7.41 -6.29
C TYR A 133 11.54 -8.32 -5.21
N GLU A 134 11.61 -7.86 -3.96
CA GLU A 134 11.01 -8.54 -2.81
C GLU A 134 10.16 -7.56 -2.00
N VAL A 135 8.94 -7.97 -1.65
CA VAL A 135 8.08 -7.25 -0.70
C VAL A 135 8.57 -7.59 0.71
N ALA A 136 9.21 -6.63 1.36
CA ALA A 136 9.80 -6.76 2.69
C ALA A 136 8.82 -6.37 3.81
N GLY A 137 7.69 -5.74 3.49
CA GLY A 137 6.70 -5.32 4.47
C GLY A 137 5.45 -4.78 3.81
N ILE A 138 4.33 -4.87 4.55
CA ILE A 138 3.05 -4.27 4.20
C ILE A 138 2.45 -3.73 5.50
N ILE A 139 1.92 -2.52 5.48
CA ILE A 139 1.20 -1.94 6.62
C ILE A 139 -0.09 -1.26 6.16
N GLU A 140 -1.08 -1.18 7.04
CA GLU A 140 -2.33 -0.49 6.74
C GLU A 140 -2.13 1.04 6.81
N VAL A 141 -2.54 1.72 5.74
CA VAL A 141 -2.69 3.19 5.72
C VAL A 141 -4.12 3.56 6.11
N GLY A 142 -5.11 2.78 5.65
CA GLY A 142 -6.49 2.83 6.10
C GLY A 142 -7.50 2.52 5.00
N LEU A 143 -8.74 2.28 5.42
CA LEU A 143 -9.88 2.16 4.51
C LEU A 143 -10.19 3.51 3.86
N ALA A 144 -10.34 3.51 2.54
CA ALA A 144 -10.75 4.67 1.78
C ALA A 144 -12.28 4.75 1.66
N TYR A 145 -12.79 5.94 1.99
CA TYR A 145 -14.20 6.28 1.92
C TYR A 145 -14.44 7.26 0.77
N ILE A 146 -15.64 7.22 0.19
CA ILE A 146 -16.05 8.20 -0.82
C ILE A 146 -16.46 9.50 -0.13
N PHE A 147 -15.86 10.61 -0.57
CA PHE A 147 -16.25 11.96 -0.20
C PHE A 147 -16.92 12.65 -1.38
N VAL A 148 -18.05 13.29 -1.12
CA VAL A 148 -18.79 14.08 -2.09
C VAL A 148 -18.87 15.53 -1.63
N ARG A 149 -18.76 16.48 -2.57
CA ARG A 149 -18.89 17.92 -2.27
C ARG A 149 -20.31 18.35 -1.92
N ASP A 150 -21.30 17.58 -2.36
CA ASP A 150 -22.73 17.83 -2.14
C ASP A 150 -23.37 16.56 -1.57
N LYS A 151 -23.88 16.65 -0.34
CA LYS A 151 -24.60 15.56 0.35
C LYS A 151 -25.85 15.06 -0.38
N ARG A 152 -26.34 15.79 -1.39
CA ARG A 152 -27.43 15.31 -2.27
C ARG A 152 -26.95 14.20 -3.22
N ILE A 153 -25.65 14.03 -3.41
CA ILE A 153 -25.03 12.88 -4.07
C ILE A 153 -24.95 11.75 -3.03
N ASP A 154 -26.10 11.15 -2.71
CA ASP A 154 -26.25 10.14 -1.64
C ASP A 154 -26.49 8.71 -2.16
N THR A 155 -26.51 8.52 -3.48
CA THR A 155 -26.54 7.20 -4.13
C THR A 155 -25.65 7.20 -5.37
N ILE A 156 -25.34 6.01 -5.90
CA ILE A 156 -24.60 5.87 -7.16
C ILE A 156 -25.37 6.52 -8.33
N GLU A 157 -26.69 6.39 -8.36
CA GLU A 157 -27.52 6.94 -9.43
C GLU A 157 -27.43 8.48 -9.49
N LYS A 158 -27.38 9.13 -8.33
CA LYS A 158 -27.16 10.59 -8.25
C LYS A 158 -25.71 11.00 -8.50
N ALA A 159 -24.78 10.06 -8.44
CA ALA A 159 -23.38 10.29 -8.76
C ALA A 159 -23.10 10.25 -10.27
N LYS A 160 -23.96 9.62 -11.10
CA LYS A 160 -23.78 9.57 -12.55
C LYS A 160 -23.53 10.96 -13.15
N GLY A 161 -22.55 11.05 -14.05
CA GLY A 161 -22.11 12.30 -14.68
C GLY A 161 -21.31 13.24 -13.77
N LYS A 162 -21.08 12.90 -12.50
CA LYS A 162 -20.22 13.68 -11.60
C LYS A 162 -18.75 13.40 -11.87
N LYS A 163 -17.92 14.42 -11.65
CA LYS A 163 -16.47 14.33 -11.84
C LYS A 163 -15.82 13.63 -10.66
N PHE A 164 -15.12 12.54 -10.92
CA PHE A 164 -14.39 11.76 -9.94
C PHE A 164 -12.89 11.90 -10.19
N ALA A 165 -12.12 12.37 -9.19
CA ALA A 165 -10.66 12.33 -9.31
C ALA A 165 -10.14 10.93 -8.98
N TYR A 166 -9.54 10.28 -9.97
CA TYR A 166 -8.91 8.97 -9.82
C TYR A 166 -7.39 9.08 -9.98
N LEU A 167 -6.65 8.18 -9.32
CA LEU A 167 -5.20 8.13 -9.46
C LEU A 167 -4.84 7.57 -10.83
N HIS A 168 -4.19 8.37 -11.67
CA HIS A 168 -4.06 8.07 -13.11
C HIS A 168 -3.28 6.78 -13.42
N TYR A 169 -2.45 6.33 -12.48
CA TYR A 169 -1.65 5.11 -12.55
C TYR A 169 -2.40 3.86 -12.08
N ASP A 170 -3.59 3.99 -11.48
CA ASP A 170 -4.40 2.85 -11.07
C ASP A 170 -5.52 2.56 -12.09
N GLN A 171 -5.26 1.59 -12.96
CA GLN A 171 -6.22 1.08 -13.93
C GLN A 171 -7.51 0.57 -13.27
N ALA A 172 -7.42 0.06 -12.04
CA ALA A 172 -8.60 -0.45 -11.33
C ALA A 172 -9.58 0.68 -11.01
N GLN A 173 -9.11 1.77 -10.40
CA GLN A 173 -9.95 2.95 -10.15
C GLN A 173 -10.59 3.47 -11.43
N LYS A 174 -9.81 3.64 -12.50
CA LYS A 174 -10.33 4.12 -13.79
C LYS A 174 -11.50 3.26 -14.27
N THR A 175 -11.30 1.94 -14.31
CA THR A 175 -12.29 0.97 -14.80
C THR A 175 -13.58 1.02 -13.97
N ILE A 176 -13.47 1.10 -12.64
CA ILE A 176 -14.63 1.18 -11.75
C ILE A 176 -15.36 2.51 -11.95
N VAL A 177 -14.65 3.63 -11.97
CA VAL A 177 -15.24 4.97 -12.16
C VAL A 177 -16.01 5.05 -13.47
N GLU A 178 -15.42 4.60 -14.57
CA GLU A 178 -16.07 4.59 -15.89
C GLU A 178 -17.29 3.65 -15.91
N SER A 179 -17.21 2.47 -15.26
CA SER A 179 -18.35 1.54 -15.17
C SER A 179 -19.56 2.09 -14.39
N LEU A 180 -19.36 3.13 -13.59
CA LEU A 180 -20.41 3.81 -12.81
C LEU A 180 -20.99 5.05 -13.51
N ASP A 181 -20.67 5.26 -14.80
CA ASP A 181 -21.04 6.46 -15.56
C ASP A 181 -20.54 7.78 -14.93
N LEU A 182 -19.41 7.73 -14.20
CA LEU A 182 -18.75 8.92 -13.67
C LEU A 182 -17.79 9.52 -14.70
N ILE A 183 -17.56 10.83 -14.62
CA ILE A 183 -16.54 11.50 -15.43
C ILE A 183 -15.19 11.33 -14.74
N ALA A 184 -14.35 10.43 -15.27
CA ALA A 184 -13.02 10.16 -14.75
C ALA A 184 -12.07 11.35 -14.99
N VAL A 185 -11.55 11.96 -13.92
CA VAL A 185 -10.59 13.05 -13.97
C VAL A 185 -9.22 12.55 -13.47
N PRO A 186 -8.21 12.39 -14.34
CA PRO A 186 -6.91 11.88 -13.96
C PRO A 186 -6.23 12.82 -12.96
N SER A 187 -5.66 12.24 -11.91
CA SER A 187 -5.07 12.96 -10.78
C SER A 187 -3.89 12.19 -10.17
N ASP A 188 -3.14 12.89 -9.33
CA ASP A 188 -2.06 12.35 -8.51
C ASP A 188 -2.37 12.59 -7.03
N ILE A 189 -1.64 11.90 -6.14
CA ILE A 189 -1.74 12.13 -4.69
C ILE A 189 -1.47 13.61 -4.33
N SER A 190 -0.61 14.28 -5.10
CA SER A 190 -0.23 15.68 -4.89
C SER A 190 -1.34 16.70 -5.24
N ASP A 191 -2.38 16.30 -5.99
CA ASP A 191 -3.38 17.23 -6.53
C ASP A 191 -4.85 16.82 -6.37
N PHE A 192 -5.20 15.54 -6.20
CA PHE A 192 -6.60 15.09 -6.24
C PHE A 192 -7.51 15.80 -5.21
N VAL A 193 -7.01 16.03 -3.99
CA VAL A 193 -7.76 16.79 -2.96
C VAL A 193 -7.81 18.28 -3.28
N LYS A 194 -6.79 18.85 -3.93
CA LYS A 194 -6.83 20.25 -4.39
C LYS A 194 -7.93 20.43 -5.43
N LYS A 195 -8.09 19.47 -6.36
CA LYS A 195 -9.19 19.46 -7.33
C LYS A 195 -10.55 19.38 -6.65
N PHE A 196 -10.66 18.58 -5.58
CA PHE A 196 -11.89 18.47 -4.78
C PHE A 196 -12.21 19.77 -4.02
N ASN A 197 -11.22 20.32 -3.31
CA ASN A 197 -11.38 21.54 -2.52
C ASN A 197 -11.71 22.77 -3.39
N SER A 198 -11.17 22.84 -4.61
CA SER A 198 -11.47 23.91 -5.59
C SER A 198 -12.76 23.68 -6.38
N GLY A 199 -13.38 22.49 -6.27
CA GLY A 199 -14.58 22.14 -7.00
C GLY A 199 -14.39 21.75 -8.46
N GLN A 200 -13.14 21.49 -8.89
CA GLN A 200 -12.85 20.92 -10.19
C GLN A 200 -13.39 19.50 -10.33
N VAL A 201 -13.47 18.75 -9.22
CA VAL A 201 -14.14 17.45 -9.12
C VAL A 201 -15.18 17.44 -8.01
N ASP A 202 -16.17 16.56 -8.14
CA ASP A 202 -17.29 16.41 -7.22
C ASP A 202 -17.06 15.31 -6.18
N VAL A 203 -16.26 14.30 -6.55
CA VAL A 203 -16.08 13.05 -5.80
C VAL A 203 -14.59 12.68 -5.72
N ILE A 204 -14.16 12.24 -4.53
CA ILE A 204 -12.86 11.61 -4.30
C ILE A 204 -13.02 10.36 -3.41
N ALA A 205 -12.05 9.45 -3.46
CA ALA A 205 -11.86 8.40 -2.46
C ALA A 205 -10.59 8.69 -1.67
N ALA A 206 -10.65 8.64 -0.33
CA ALA A 206 -9.47 8.86 0.51
C ALA A 206 -9.57 8.12 1.85
N PRO A 207 -8.44 7.68 2.42
CA PRO A 207 -8.42 7.14 3.78
C PRO A 207 -8.38 8.27 4.80
N ALA A 208 -8.70 7.93 6.06
CA ALA A 208 -8.60 8.88 7.17
C ALA A 208 -7.19 9.48 7.33
N TYR A 209 -6.16 8.73 6.92
CA TYR A 209 -4.77 9.18 6.87
C TYR A 209 -4.59 10.48 6.08
N ALA A 210 -5.32 10.66 4.98
CA ALA A 210 -5.23 11.84 4.14
C ALA A 210 -6.13 13.00 4.64
N TYR A 211 -7.05 12.76 5.57
CA TYR A 211 -8.12 13.70 5.93
C TYR A 211 -7.60 15.06 6.44
N LYS A 212 -6.71 15.03 7.44
CA LYS A 212 -6.10 16.24 7.98
C LYS A 212 -4.95 16.75 7.12
N PRO A 213 -3.96 15.93 6.71
CA PRO A 213 -2.80 16.40 5.94
C PRO A 213 -3.17 17.11 4.63
N LEU A 214 -4.21 16.64 3.94
CA LEU A 214 -4.65 17.21 2.67
C LEU A 214 -5.83 18.18 2.83
N GLU A 215 -6.26 18.47 4.07
CA GLU A 215 -7.34 19.39 4.38
C GLU A 215 -8.65 19.06 3.64
N ILE A 216 -9.02 17.77 3.60
CA ILE A 216 -10.22 17.28 2.88
C ILE A 216 -11.50 17.99 3.37
N SER A 217 -11.54 18.40 4.64
CA SER A 217 -12.66 19.14 5.23
C SER A 217 -13.04 20.43 4.48
N LYS A 218 -12.08 21.09 3.79
CA LYS A 218 -12.35 22.32 3.02
C LYS A 218 -13.34 22.08 1.89
N GLY A 219 -13.29 20.92 1.24
CA GLY A 219 -14.21 20.53 0.17
C GLY A 219 -15.58 20.05 0.66
N LEU A 220 -15.79 19.93 1.98
CA LEU A 220 -16.97 19.31 2.59
C LEU A 220 -17.98 20.28 3.19
N ALA A 221 -17.92 21.59 2.88
CA ALA A 221 -18.86 22.58 3.42
C ALA A 221 -20.34 22.16 3.27
N ASN A 222 -20.72 21.64 2.09
CA ASN A 222 -22.05 21.04 1.82
C ASN A 222 -21.97 19.52 1.60
N GLY A 223 -20.80 18.95 1.85
CA GLY A 223 -20.46 17.59 1.49
C GLY A 223 -20.74 16.58 2.58
N ALA A 224 -20.40 15.34 2.26
CA ALA A 224 -20.46 14.21 3.18
C ALA A 224 -19.49 13.12 2.75
N LEU A 225 -19.23 12.16 3.65
CA LEU A 225 -18.60 10.90 3.33
C LEU A 225 -19.63 9.77 3.32
N PHE A 226 -19.46 8.78 2.45
CA PHE A 226 -20.19 7.52 2.55
C PHE A 226 -19.57 6.65 3.62
N ASN A 227 -20.36 6.18 4.57
CA ASN A 227 -19.94 5.21 5.58
C ASN A 227 -19.91 3.79 5.00
N PHE A 228 -19.15 3.63 3.92
CA PHE A 228 -18.99 2.42 3.13
C PHE A 228 -17.58 2.47 2.51
N PRO A 229 -16.62 1.69 3.04
CA PRO A 229 -15.27 1.67 2.50
C PRO A 229 -15.25 0.99 1.13
N VAL A 230 -14.59 1.62 0.16
CA VAL A 230 -14.56 1.15 -1.23
C VAL A 230 -13.23 0.52 -1.61
N VAL A 231 -12.15 0.86 -0.91
CA VAL A 231 -10.79 0.40 -1.17
C VAL A 231 -10.05 0.34 0.16
N ASN A 232 -9.22 -0.67 0.35
CA ASN A 232 -8.22 -0.69 1.41
C ASN A 232 -6.94 -0.12 0.85
N ILE A 233 -6.22 0.71 1.60
CA ILE A 233 -4.95 1.28 1.16
C ILE A 233 -3.86 0.79 2.09
N THR A 234 -2.90 0.07 1.53
CA THR A 234 -1.69 -0.32 2.24
C THR A 234 -0.45 0.38 1.69
N GLY A 235 0.59 0.40 2.51
CA GLY A 235 1.94 0.79 2.13
C GLY A 235 2.83 -0.44 2.04
N ASP A 236 3.48 -0.64 0.90
CA ASP A 236 4.42 -1.72 0.64
C ASP A 236 5.85 -1.22 0.74
N LEU A 237 6.68 -1.96 1.48
CA LEU A 237 8.13 -1.83 1.39
C LEU A 237 8.65 -2.84 0.35
N ILE A 238 9.16 -2.33 -0.77
CA ILE A 238 9.79 -3.10 -1.84
C ILE A 238 11.31 -2.93 -1.73
N ILE A 239 12.06 -4.03 -1.86
CA ILE A 239 13.52 -4.02 -1.84
C ILE A 239 14.09 -4.75 -3.05
N ARG A 240 15.33 -4.41 -3.43
CA ARG A 240 16.19 -5.21 -4.31
C ARG A 240 16.93 -6.23 -3.45
N PRO A 241 16.48 -7.49 -3.35
CA PRO A 241 16.96 -8.42 -2.33
C PRO A 241 18.48 -8.69 -2.38
N GLY A 242 19.12 -8.54 -3.56
CA GLY A 242 20.57 -8.68 -3.70
C GLY A 242 21.41 -7.59 -3.00
N LYS A 243 20.77 -6.50 -2.55
CA LYS A 243 21.41 -5.39 -1.81
C LYS A 243 21.38 -5.59 -0.30
N PHE A 244 20.62 -6.58 0.17
CA PHE A 244 20.36 -6.84 1.58
C PHE A 244 20.94 -8.19 2.00
N PRO A 245 21.22 -8.37 3.32
CA PRO A 245 21.64 -9.65 3.87
C PRO A 245 20.68 -10.81 3.52
N ALA A 246 21.21 -12.02 3.54
CA ALA A 246 20.39 -13.21 3.36
C ALA A 246 19.25 -13.26 4.40
N ASN A 247 18.06 -13.65 3.96
CA ASN A 247 16.84 -13.72 4.77
C ASN A 247 16.32 -12.38 5.34
N PHE A 248 16.92 -11.23 4.98
CA PHE A 248 16.48 -9.91 5.43
C PHE A 248 14.97 -9.70 5.23
N GLY A 249 14.45 -9.96 4.04
CA GLY A 249 13.03 -9.79 3.74
C GLY A 249 12.11 -10.62 4.64
N THR A 250 12.51 -11.84 5.03
CA THR A 250 11.71 -12.66 5.96
C THR A 250 11.67 -12.07 7.36
N GLN A 251 12.81 -11.60 7.86
CA GLN A 251 12.84 -10.97 9.17
C GLN A 251 12.06 -9.65 9.15
N SER A 252 12.16 -8.89 8.06
CA SER A 252 11.40 -7.67 7.82
C SER A 252 9.90 -7.90 7.90
N ARG A 253 9.38 -8.87 7.14
CA ARG A 253 7.94 -9.19 7.19
C ARG A 253 7.47 -9.59 8.59
N GLN A 254 8.29 -10.33 9.34
CA GLN A 254 7.95 -10.68 10.72
C GLN A 254 7.84 -9.45 11.62
N TRP A 255 8.74 -8.46 11.45
CA TRP A 255 8.64 -7.20 12.18
C TRP A 255 7.36 -6.43 11.82
N PHE A 256 7.01 -6.35 10.53
CA PHE A 256 5.75 -5.71 10.09
C PHE A 256 4.52 -6.39 10.68
N ILE A 257 4.47 -7.73 10.69
CA ILE A 257 3.40 -8.50 11.34
C ILE A 257 3.26 -8.11 12.82
N ASN A 258 4.38 -7.99 13.54
CA ASN A 258 4.37 -7.62 14.95
C ASN A 258 3.90 -6.17 15.19
N LYS A 259 3.99 -5.30 14.18
CA LYS A 259 3.54 -3.89 14.24
C LYS A 259 2.07 -3.70 13.86
N LEU A 260 1.40 -4.71 13.30
CA LEU A 260 0.00 -4.60 12.90
C LEU A 260 -0.92 -4.15 14.04
N PRO A 261 -0.85 -4.69 15.29
CA PRO A 261 -1.76 -4.25 16.35
C PRO A 261 -1.69 -2.74 16.64
N SER A 262 -0.48 -2.18 16.77
CA SER A 262 -0.30 -0.74 16.99
C SER A 262 -0.68 0.10 15.77
N ASN A 263 -0.39 -0.40 14.57
CA ASN A 263 -0.76 0.27 13.33
C ASN A 263 -2.29 0.35 13.17
N PHE A 264 -3.03 -0.74 13.38
CA PHE A 264 -4.49 -0.72 13.31
C PHE A 264 -5.14 0.15 14.41
N ALA A 265 -4.56 0.23 15.60
CA ALA A 265 -5.00 1.15 16.64
C ALA A 265 -4.81 2.63 16.22
N MET A 266 -3.74 2.94 15.50
CA MET A 266 -3.49 4.26 14.94
C MET A 266 -4.50 4.57 13.82
N VAL A 267 -4.72 3.65 12.87
CA VAL A 267 -5.72 3.79 11.80
C VAL A 267 -7.11 4.06 12.38
N GLN A 268 -7.54 3.29 13.37
CA GLN A 268 -8.84 3.48 14.03
C GLN A 268 -8.97 4.86 14.69
N ARG A 269 -7.89 5.38 15.28
CA ARG A 269 -7.86 6.74 15.85
C ARG A 269 -8.02 7.81 14.77
N LEU A 270 -7.35 7.65 13.63
CA LEU A 270 -7.49 8.56 12.49
C LEU A 270 -8.92 8.54 11.96
N GLU A 271 -9.50 7.36 11.76
CA GLU A 271 -10.88 7.20 11.28
C GLU A 271 -11.89 7.84 12.22
N SER A 272 -11.71 7.67 13.53
CA SER A 272 -12.55 8.29 14.57
C SER A 272 -12.40 9.81 14.62
N GLY A 273 -11.24 10.32 14.21
CA GLY A 273 -10.92 11.75 14.18
C GLY A 273 -11.44 12.51 12.96
N MET A 274 -12.05 11.83 11.99
CA MET A 274 -12.64 12.48 10.81
C MET A 274 -13.92 13.22 11.18
N ASN A 275 -13.90 14.54 11.10
CA ASN A 275 -15.08 15.39 11.32
C ASN A 275 -15.80 15.69 10.00
N ALA A 276 -16.59 14.73 9.50
CA ALA A 276 -17.39 14.90 8.30
C ALA A 276 -18.77 14.24 8.47
N ARG A 277 -19.79 14.83 7.82
CA ARG A 277 -21.15 14.27 7.80
C ARG A 277 -21.11 12.91 7.12
N LYS A 278 -21.84 11.93 7.66
CA LYS A 278 -21.87 10.56 7.13
C LYS A 278 -23.19 10.27 6.42
N ILE A 279 -23.11 9.75 5.21
CA ILE A 279 -24.20 9.12 4.48
C ILE A 279 -24.14 7.63 4.83
N ASN A 280 -25.19 7.13 5.47
CA ASN A 280 -25.34 5.71 5.76
C ASN A 280 -26.22 5.08 4.68
N LEU A 281 -25.69 4.06 4.03
CA LEU A 281 -26.42 3.30 3.02
C LEU A 281 -27.41 2.33 3.66
N SER A 282 -28.53 2.10 2.97
CA SER A 282 -29.42 0.99 3.27
C SER A 282 -28.68 -0.35 3.13
N ASN A 283 -29.17 -1.39 3.79
CA ASN A 283 -28.57 -2.73 3.62
C ASN A 283 -28.68 -3.23 2.17
N GLU A 284 -29.77 -2.88 1.48
CA GLU A 284 -29.96 -3.20 0.07
C GLU A 284 -28.90 -2.54 -0.81
N ASP A 285 -28.66 -1.23 -0.62
CA ASP A 285 -27.63 -0.51 -1.38
C ASP A 285 -26.23 -1.05 -1.08
N LYS A 286 -25.92 -1.38 0.18
CA LYS A 286 -24.62 -2.00 0.53
C LYS A 286 -24.40 -3.30 -0.24
N VAL A 287 -25.41 -4.18 -0.29
CA VAL A 287 -25.34 -5.44 -1.03
C VAL A 287 -25.24 -5.19 -2.53
N ARG A 288 -26.04 -4.25 -3.07
CA ARG A 288 -26.01 -3.88 -4.49
C ARG A 288 -24.62 -3.38 -4.89
N TYR A 289 -24.04 -2.46 -4.12
CA TYR A 289 -22.74 -1.88 -4.40
C TYR A 289 -21.62 -2.91 -4.23
N GLN A 290 -21.70 -3.79 -3.23
CA GLN A 290 -20.73 -4.86 -3.08
C GLN A 290 -20.74 -5.82 -4.29
N LYS A 291 -21.92 -6.16 -4.84
CA LYS A 291 -22.02 -6.96 -6.08
C LYS A 291 -21.34 -6.28 -7.27
N MET A 292 -21.57 -4.98 -7.45
CA MET A 292 -20.94 -4.20 -8.52
C MET A 292 -19.41 -4.18 -8.37
N LEU A 293 -18.90 -3.95 -7.15
CA LEU A 293 -17.45 -3.97 -6.89
C LEU A 293 -16.86 -5.36 -7.13
N ARG A 294 -17.59 -6.43 -6.79
CA ARG A 294 -17.17 -7.82 -7.09
C ARG A 294 -17.07 -8.06 -8.58
N GLU A 295 -18.07 -7.67 -9.36
CA GLU A 295 -18.02 -7.79 -10.83
C GLU A 295 -16.82 -7.03 -11.40
N GLY A 296 -16.58 -5.82 -10.89
CA GLY A 296 -15.39 -5.04 -11.20
C GLY A 296 -14.09 -5.78 -10.90
N ARG A 297 -13.94 -6.36 -9.71
CA ARG A 297 -12.77 -7.18 -9.35
C ARG A 297 -12.59 -8.35 -10.29
N MET A 298 -13.65 -9.11 -10.57
CA MET A 298 -13.58 -10.27 -11.47
C MET A 298 -13.13 -9.86 -12.88
N ASN A 299 -13.65 -8.74 -13.39
CA ASN A 299 -13.23 -8.20 -14.69
C ASN A 299 -11.75 -7.79 -14.68
N LEU A 300 -11.32 -7.06 -13.65
CA LEU A 300 -9.94 -6.62 -13.48
C LEU A 300 -8.96 -7.79 -13.31
N THR A 301 -9.37 -8.87 -12.64
CA THR A 301 -8.59 -10.11 -12.57
C THR A 301 -8.46 -10.76 -13.95
N LYS A 302 -9.54 -10.86 -14.72
CA LYS A 302 -9.53 -11.40 -16.10
C LYS A 302 -8.63 -10.60 -17.04
N GLN A 303 -8.60 -9.27 -16.88
CA GLN A 303 -7.72 -8.37 -17.63
C GLN A 303 -6.26 -8.43 -17.16
N GLY A 304 -5.96 -9.21 -16.14
CA GLY A 304 -4.61 -9.34 -15.61
C GLY A 304 -4.16 -8.16 -14.74
N VAL A 305 -5.07 -7.28 -14.31
CA VAL A 305 -4.76 -6.20 -13.36
C VAL A 305 -4.53 -6.78 -11.96
N TYR A 306 -5.47 -7.58 -11.46
CA TYR A 306 -5.35 -8.24 -10.16
C TYR A 306 -4.77 -9.65 -10.25
N ASP A 307 -4.10 -10.07 -9.18
CA ASP A 307 -3.63 -11.43 -8.98
C ASP A 307 -4.77 -12.33 -8.49
N ALA A 308 -5.07 -13.41 -9.22
CA ALA A 308 -6.14 -14.34 -8.87
C ALA A 308 -5.90 -15.07 -7.54
N THR A 309 -4.64 -15.35 -7.19
CA THR A 309 -4.34 -15.95 -5.87
C THR A 309 -4.68 -14.96 -4.77
N MET A 310 -4.32 -13.67 -4.94
CA MET A 310 -4.67 -12.63 -3.98
C MET A 310 -6.19 -12.45 -3.86
N MET A 311 -6.95 -12.51 -4.97
CA MET A 311 -8.41 -12.41 -4.89
C MET A 311 -9.02 -13.52 -4.02
N ASN A 312 -8.52 -14.75 -4.16
CA ASN A 312 -8.91 -15.86 -3.30
C ASN A 312 -8.54 -15.64 -1.83
N VAL A 313 -7.38 -15.02 -1.53
CA VAL A 313 -6.98 -14.65 -0.18
C VAL A 313 -7.96 -13.66 0.42
N LEU A 314 -8.25 -12.58 -0.31
CA LEU A 314 -9.15 -11.52 0.15
C LEU A 314 -10.56 -12.06 0.38
N LYS A 315 -11.06 -12.91 -0.53
CA LYS A 315 -12.34 -13.60 -0.35
C LYS A 315 -12.39 -14.41 0.94
N ARG A 316 -11.36 -15.22 1.20
CA ARG A 316 -11.27 -16.04 2.40
C ARG A 316 -11.19 -15.16 3.66
N ALA A 317 -10.44 -14.06 3.62
CA ALA A 317 -10.37 -13.10 4.71
C ALA A 317 -11.76 -12.50 5.00
N ARG A 318 -12.49 -12.03 3.98
CA ARG A 318 -13.87 -11.55 4.10
C ARG A 318 -14.77 -12.62 4.72
N CYS A 319 -14.80 -13.83 4.17
CA CYS A 319 -15.66 -14.92 4.63
C CYS A 319 -15.31 -15.47 6.01
N THR A 320 -14.09 -15.24 6.49
CA THR A 320 -13.70 -15.57 7.86
C THR A 320 -14.32 -14.59 8.87
N VAL A 321 -14.45 -13.32 8.50
CA VAL A 321 -14.99 -12.25 9.35
C VAL A 321 -16.50 -12.15 9.21
N GLU A 322 -17.00 -12.16 7.99
CA GLU A 322 -18.40 -12.00 7.61
C GLU A 322 -18.92 -13.28 6.96
N ARG A 323 -19.16 -14.31 7.78
CA ARG A 323 -19.56 -15.66 7.28
C ARG A 323 -20.86 -15.67 6.48
N THR A 324 -21.75 -14.71 6.73
CA THR A 324 -23.04 -14.55 6.05
C THR A 324 -22.96 -13.68 4.79
N ASN A 325 -21.76 -13.20 4.42
CA ASN A 325 -21.61 -12.42 3.20
C ASN A 325 -21.96 -13.29 1.97
N PHE A 326 -22.73 -12.73 1.03
CA PHE A 326 -23.23 -13.46 -0.13
C PHE A 326 -22.09 -14.00 -1.01
N GLU A 327 -20.91 -13.38 -0.99
CA GLU A 327 -19.76 -13.84 -1.77
C GLU A 327 -19.21 -15.21 -1.31
N CYS A 328 -19.51 -15.62 -0.08
CA CYS A 328 -18.95 -16.82 0.54
C CYS A 328 -19.54 -18.13 0.01
N THR A 329 -20.70 -18.07 -0.63
CA THR A 329 -21.35 -19.22 -1.29
C THR A 329 -21.09 -19.27 -2.78
N LEU A 330 -20.58 -18.19 -3.37
CA LEU A 330 -20.32 -18.10 -4.81
C LEU A 330 -18.99 -18.77 -5.17
N SER A 331 -18.92 -19.42 -6.33
CA SER A 331 -17.66 -19.89 -6.88
C SER A 331 -16.87 -18.74 -7.52
N GLY A 332 -15.55 -18.88 -7.50
CA GLY A 332 -14.63 -17.94 -8.13
C GLY A 332 -14.45 -16.62 -7.38
N GLU A 333 -13.20 -16.17 -7.42
CA GLU A 333 -12.70 -14.80 -7.42
C GLU A 333 -11.21 -14.84 -7.76
#